data_AF-A0A949XI27-F1
#
_entry.id   AF-A0A949XI27-F1
#
_cell.length_a   1.000
_cell.length_b   1.000
_cell.length_c   1.000
_cell.angle_alpha   90.00
_cell.angle_beta   90.00
_cell.angle_gamma   90.00
#
_symmetry.space_group_name_H-M   'P 1'
#
loop_
_entity.id
_entity.type
_entity.pdbx_description
1 polymer ?
#
loop_
_entity_poly.entity_id
_entity_poly.type
_entity_poly.pdbx_seq_one_letter_code
_entity_poly.pdbx_strand_id
1 'polypeptide(L)' 'SERANGLARTIFEFQAVDWDKQQAGENRAIPTDELAGQMRLVASLGGKHFGYYPDDFAANTPDVNMLRPAFSPQAQKYTP' A
#
# COMPACT_ATOMS: atom_id res chain seq x y z
N SER A 1 -0.43 -26.13 8.87
CA SER A 1 0.84 -25.67 9.46
C SER A 1 0.64 -24.25 9.99
N GLU A 2 1.28 -23.85 11.09
CA GLU A 2 1.12 -22.51 11.70
C GLU A 2 1.41 -21.33 10.74
N ARG A 3 2.23 -21.53 9.71
CA ARG A 3 2.52 -20.52 8.67
C ARG A 3 1.27 -19.99 7.96
N ALA A 4 0.25 -20.84 7.76
CA ALA A 4 -1.02 -20.40 7.16
C ALA A 4 -1.83 -19.45 8.07
N ASN A 5 -1.57 -19.46 9.39
CA ASN A 5 -2.28 -18.61 10.35
C ASN A 5 -1.61 -17.24 10.58
N GLY A 6 -0.32 -17.08 10.24
CA GLY A 6 0.39 -15.82 10.40
C GLY A 6 -0.16 -14.71 9.52
N LEU A 7 -0.22 -14.97 8.20
CA LEU A 7 -0.72 -14.00 7.21
C LEU A 7 -2.19 -13.60 7.46
N ALA A 8 -3.01 -14.49 8.02
CA ALA A 8 -4.40 -14.20 8.35
C ALA A 8 -4.57 -13.19 9.50
N ARG A 9 -3.51 -12.93 10.27
CA ARG A 9 -3.51 -12.03 11.43
C ARG A 9 -2.45 -10.93 11.35
N THR A 10 -1.73 -10.84 10.24
CA THR A 10 -0.74 -9.78 9.98
C THR A 10 -1.32 -8.77 9.03
N ILE A 11 -1.14 -7.48 9.35
CA ILE A 11 -1.39 -6.37 8.42
C ILE A 11 -0.02 -5.86 7.97
N PHE A 12 0.18 -5.78 6.65
CA PHE A 12 1.35 -5.12 6.07
C PHE A 12 1.03 -3.64 5.89
N GLU A 13 1.67 -2.77 6.66
CA GLU A 13 1.51 -1.32 6.52
C GLU A 13 2.66 -0.76 5.67
N PHE A 14 2.32 -0.24 4.49
CA PHE A 14 3.29 0.37 3.58
C PHE A 14 3.54 1.83 3.94
N GLN A 15 4.76 2.30 3.76
CA GLN A 15 5.02 3.73 3.77
C GLN A 15 4.50 4.39 2.48
N ALA A 16 3.81 5.51 2.60
CA ALA A 16 3.38 6.36 1.47
C ALA A 16 4.26 7.61 1.32
N VAL A 17 5.20 7.80 2.25
CA VAL A 17 6.25 8.82 2.18
C VAL A 17 7.62 8.22 2.45
N ASP A 18 8.62 8.86 1.88
CA ASP A 18 10.03 8.67 2.18
C ASP A 18 10.38 9.52 3.42
N TRP A 19 10.56 8.85 4.56
CA TRP A 19 10.81 9.51 5.84
C TRP A 19 12.21 10.09 5.95
N ASP A 20 13.14 9.74 5.06
CA ASP A 20 14.49 10.30 5.05
C ASP A 20 14.51 11.67 4.35
N LYS A 21 13.52 11.94 3.49
CA LYS A 21 13.31 13.24 2.81
C LYS A 21 12.54 14.23 3.69
N GLN A 22 13.08 14.52 4.89
CA GLN A 22 12.45 15.45 5.85
C GLN A 22 12.71 16.93 5.57
N GLN A 23 13.58 17.26 4.60
CA GLN A 23 14.00 18.64 4.39
C GLN A 23 12.87 19.49 3.80
N ALA A 24 12.76 20.73 4.28
CA ALA A 24 11.74 21.67 3.82
C ALA A 24 11.85 21.90 2.31
N GLY A 25 10.80 21.53 1.58
CA GLY A 25 10.70 21.70 0.12
C GLY A 25 10.98 20.42 -0.69
N GLU A 26 11.43 19.34 -0.07
CA GLU A 26 11.56 18.05 -0.76
C GLU A 26 10.20 17.36 -0.87
N ASN A 27 9.90 16.83 -2.07
CA ASN A 27 8.75 15.94 -2.21
C ASN A 27 9.08 14.59 -1.58
N ARG A 28 8.47 14.33 -0.43
CA ARG A 28 8.58 13.06 0.28
C ARG A 28 7.59 12.00 -0.20
N ALA A 29 6.63 12.32 -1.06
CA ALA A 29 5.62 11.35 -1.49
C ALA A 29 6.27 10.19 -2.26
N ILE A 30 5.94 8.96 -1.87
CA ILE A 30 6.23 7.80 -2.69
C ILE A 30 5.29 7.83 -3.89
N PRO A 31 5.78 7.64 -5.13
CA PRO A 31 4.93 7.56 -6.30
C PRO A 31 3.81 6.52 -6.11
N THR A 32 2.57 6.89 -6.48
CA THR A 32 1.41 6.01 -6.22
C THR A 32 1.49 4.69 -6.99
N ASP A 33 2.11 4.69 -8.17
CA ASP A 33 2.37 3.50 -8.96
C ASP A 33 3.38 2.55 -8.31
N GLU A 34 4.39 3.10 -7.63
CA GLU A 34 5.34 2.35 -6.80
C GLU A 34 4.63 1.69 -5.62
N LEU A 35 3.89 2.46 -4.83
CA LEU A 35 3.10 1.94 -3.70
C LEU A 35 2.12 0.86 -4.16
N ALA A 36 1.39 1.10 -5.26
CA ALA A 36 0.48 0.13 -5.84
C ALA A 36 1.22 -1.14 -6.34
N GLY A 37 2.44 -1.00 -6.84
CA GLY A 37 3.31 -2.10 -7.23
C GLY A 37 3.68 -2.99 -6.05
N GLN A 38 4.07 -2.38 -4.93
CA GLN A 38 4.39 -3.10 -3.69
C GLN A 38 3.16 -3.84 -3.12
N MET A 39 1.99 -3.20 -3.14
CA MET A 39 0.72 -3.84 -2.73
C MET A 39 0.38 -5.05 -3.61
N ARG A 40 0.53 -4.93 -4.94
CA ARG A 40 0.33 -6.05 -5.88
C ARG A 40 1.30 -7.20 -5.60
N LEU A 41 2.55 -6.89 -5.30
CA LEU A 41 3.56 -7.90 -4.95
C LEU A 41 3.16 -8.66 -3.69
N VAL A 42 2.82 -7.98 -2.60
CA VAL A 42 2.40 -8.63 -1.34
C VAL A 42 1.12 -9.45 -1.55
N ALA A 43 0.15 -8.94 -2.32
CA ALA A 43 -1.04 -9.69 -2.69
C ALA A 43 -0.70 -10.99 -3.44
N SER A 44 0.20 -10.94 -4.42
CA SER A 44 0.65 -12.13 -5.18
C SER A 44 1.36 -13.19 -4.32
N LEU A 45 1.92 -12.78 -3.18
CA LEU A 45 2.57 -13.67 -2.20
C LEU A 45 1.60 -14.18 -1.11
N GLY A 46 0.29 -13.89 -1.25
CA GLY A 46 -0.75 -14.34 -0.33
C GLY A 46 -1.04 -13.41 0.85
N GLY A 47 -0.41 -12.24 0.91
CA GLY A 47 -0.73 -11.19 1.89
C GLY A 47 -2.02 -10.46 1.51
N LYS A 48 -3.11 -10.72 2.23
CA LYS A 48 -4.44 -10.14 1.92
C LYS A 48 -4.79 -8.89 2.72
N HIS A 49 -4.07 -8.63 3.80
CA HIS A 49 -4.35 -7.54 4.71
C HIS A 49 -3.21 -6.54 4.64
N PHE A 50 -3.48 -5.38 4.08
CA PHE A 50 -2.50 -4.30 4.01
C PHE A 50 -3.17 -2.93 4.06
N GLY A 51 -2.38 -1.96 4.50
CA GLY A 51 -2.71 -0.54 4.62
C GLY A 51 -1.52 0.31 4.19
N TYR A 52 -1.65 1.63 4.27
CA TYR A 52 -0.52 2.52 4.05
C TYR A 52 -0.58 3.70 5.02
N TYR A 53 0.57 4.31 5.30
CA TYR A 53 0.69 5.50 6.14
C TYR A 53 1.84 6.43 5.67
N PRO A 54 1.67 7.76 5.72
CA PRO A 54 0.43 8.50 5.99
C PRO A 54 -0.46 8.63 4.76
N ASP A 55 -1.72 9.02 4.97
CA ASP A 55 -2.61 9.49 3.91
C ASP A 55 -2.68 11.02 3.94
N ASP A 56 -2.43 11.66 2.81
CA ASP A 56 -2.65 13.10 2.62
C ASP A 56 -3.89 13.30 1.73
N PHE A 57 -5.05 13.20 2.36
CA PHE A 57 -6.34 13.39 1.71
C PHE A 57 -6.54 14.79 1.15
N ALA A 58 -5.85 15.81 1.68
CA ALA A 58 -5.94 17.18 1.18
C ALA A 58 -5.22 17.33 -0.17
N ALA A 59 -4.10 16.63 -0.33
CA ALA A 59 -3.31 16.61 -1.55
C ALA A 59 -3.65 15.45 -2.51
N ASN A 60 -4.64 14.60 -2.19
CA ASN A 60 -4.93 13.35 -2.90
C ASN A 60 -3.64 12.52 -3.13
N THR A 61 -2.87 12.34 -2.06
CA THR A 61 -1.60 11.62 -2.08
C THR A 61 -1.62 10.51 -1.02
N PRO A 62 -1.59 9.23 -1.41
CA PRO A 62 -1.49 8.70 -2.77
C PRO A 62 -2.73 9.01 -3.65
N ASP A 63 -2.57 9.00 -4.98
CA ASP A 63 -3.71 9.19 -5.90
C ASP A 63 -4.72 8.05 -5.74
N VAL A 64 -5.91 8.38 -5.24
CA VAL A 64 -6.94 7.37 -4.94
C VAL A 64 -7.39 6.57 -6.16
N ASN A 65 -7.46 7.18 -7.34
CA ASN A 65 -7.91 6.51 -8.55
C ASN A 65 -6.86 5.51 -9.04
N MET A 66 -5.58 5.85 -8.92
CA MET A 66 -4.46 4.97 -9.26
C MET A 66 -4.27 3.86 -8.23
N LEU A 67 -4.49 4.13 -6.94
CA LEU A 67 -4.27 3.16 -5.87
C LEU A 67 -5.40 2.13 -5.76
N ARG A 68 -6.65 2.52 -6.03
CA ARG A 68 -7.86 1.69 -5.84
C ARG A 68 -7.80 0.29 -6.45
N PRO A 69 -7.26 0.07 -7.68
CA PRO A 69 -7.16 -1.27 -8.26
C PRO A 69 -6.23 -2.22 -7.50
N ALA A 70 -5.22 -1.70 -6.79
CA ALA A 70 -4.30 -2.51 -5.98
C ALA A 70 -4.76 -2.66 -4.52
N PHE A 71 -5.61 -1.74 -4.04
CA PHE A 71 -5.95 -1.62 -2.62
C PHE A 71 -7.35 -2.09 -2.25
N SER A 72 -8.37 -1.78 -3.07
CA SER A 72 -9.75 -2.00 -2.65
C SER A 72 -10.09 -3.49 -2.49
N PRO A 73 -10.86 -3.89 -1.45
CA PRO A 73 -11.30 -5.27 -1.29
C PRO A 73 -12.08 -5.79 -2.50
N GLN A 74 -12.82 -4.91 -3.19
CA GLN A 74 -13.51 -5.26 -4.43
C GLN A 74 -12.53 -5.63 -5.55
N ALA A 75 -11.43 -4.89 -5.71
CA ALA A 75 -10.42 -5.21 -6.71
C ALA A 75 -9.64 -6.49 -6.36
N GLN A 76 -9.33 -6.70 -5.08
CA GLN A 76 -8.63 -7.90 -4.59
C GLN A 76 -9.41 -9.20 -4.82
N LYS A 77 -10.73 -9.15 -4.97
CA LYS A 77 -11.55 -10.33 -5.30
C LYS A 77 -11.28 -10.89 -6.70
N TYR A 78 -10.68 -10.09 -7.59
CA TYR A 78 -10.43 -10.45 -8.98
C TYR A 78 -8.96 -10.70 -9.31
N THR A 79 -8.08 -10.68 -8.30
CA THR A 79 -6.67 -11.05 -8.46
C THR A 79 -6.57 -12.58 -8.50
N PRO A 80 -5.98 -13.19 -9.55
CA PRO A 80 -5.84 -14.64 -9.68
C PRO A 80 -5.08 -15.30 -8.53
#